data_AF-A0A512DZG2-F1
#
_entry.id   AF-A0A512DZG2-F1
#
_cell.length_a   1.000
_cell.length_b   1.000
_cell.length_c   1.000
_cell.angle_alpha   90.00
_cell.angle_beta   90.00
_cell.angle_gamma   90.00
#
_symmetry.space_group_name_H-M   'P 1'
#
loop_
_entity.id
_entity.type
_entity.pdbx_description
1 polymer ?
#
loop_
_entity_poly.entity_id
_entity_poly.type
_entity_poly.pdbx_seq_one_letter_code
_entity_poly.pdbx_strand_id
1 'polypeptide(L)'
;MTSLGLHDGRHTIIALMPDLQRFARSLTGSADVGNELVQAAYERALRRQGSLAAIEQPGSWMRSVIKNLWIDEKRSSRDRLSAPLEDAEHLGTEDTERAVIARSTLARVRHVIAALPEEQRSAIMLVCVNGLSYGEAAAELDIPIGTLMSRLCRGRLELARRMSGPS
;
A
#
# COMPACT_ATOMS: atom_id res chain seq x y z
N MET A 1 -19.02 14.71 -29.78
CA MET A 1 -19.43 14.34 -28.40
C MET A 1 -18.37 13.50 -27.65
N THR A 2 -17.08 13.57 -28.04
CA THR A 2 -16.02 12.64 -27.55
C THR A 2 -14.95 13.34 -26.70
N SER A 3 -14.96 14.67 -26.61
CA SER A 3 -13.93 15.43 -25.88
C SER A 3 -14.21 15.60 -24.38
N LEU A 4 -15.48 15.53 -23.95
CA LEU A 4 -15.86 15.82 -22.55
C LEU A 4 -15.55 14.66 -21.59
N GLY A 5 -15.77 13.40 -21.99
CA GLY A 5 -15.55 12.23 -21.13
C GLY A 5 -14.07 11.88 -20.88
N LEU A 6 -13.18 12.26 -21.79
CA LEU A 6 -11.73 12.07 -21.63
C LEU A 6 -11.09 13.09 -20.66
N HIS A 7 -11.64 14.30 -20.60
CA HIS A 7 -11.20 15.31 -19.63
C HIS A 7 -11.64 14.97 -18.21
N ASP A 8 -12.85 14.42 -18.05
CA ASP A 8 -13.39 14.04 -16.75
C ASP A 8 -12.60 12.89 -16.10
N GLY A 9 -12.39 11.78 -16.84
CA GLY A 9 -11.63 10.64 -16.32
C GLY A 9 -10.16 10.94 -16.00
N ARG A 10 -9.52 11.84 -16.74
CA ARG A 10 -8.15 12.31 -16.44
C ARG A 10 -8.10 13.13 -15.14
N HIS A 11 -9.06 14.02 -14.93
CA HIS A 11 -9.14 14.80 -13.70
C HIS A 11 -9.42 13.91 -12.48
N THR A 12 -10.31 12.92 -12.60
CA THR A 12 -10.56 11.94 -11.54
C THR A 12 -9.27 11.20 -11.16
N ILE A 13 -8.49 10.75 -12.14
CA ILE A 13 -7.26 10.03 -11.88
C ILE A 13 -6.18 10.92 -11.26
N ILE A 14 -6.04 12.17 -11.71
CA ILE A 14 -5.11 13.12 -11.07
C ILE A 14 -5.50 13.41 -9.62
N ALA A 15 -6.80 13.54 -9.33
CA ALA A 15 -7.30 13.79 -7.98
C ALA A 15 -6.97 12.66 -6.98
N LEU A 16 -6.76 11.43 -7.47
CA LEU A 16 -6.38 10.27 -6.63
C LEU A 16 -4.91 10.31 -6.17
N MET A 17 -4.07 11.18 -6.72
CA MET A 17 -2.61 11.12 -6.51
C MET A 17 -2.18 11.17 -5.04
N PRO A 18 -2.74 12.05 -4.18
CA PRO A 18 -2.36 12.08 -2.76
C PRO A 18 -2.74 10.80 -2.00
N ASP A 19 -3.85 10.16 -2.37
CA ASP A 19 -4.28 8.89 -1.78
C ASP A 19 -3.39 7.73 -2.24
N LEU A 20 -3.00 7.73 -3.52
CA LEU A 20 -2.13 6.72 -4.10
C LEU A 20 -0.69 6.82 -3.57
N GLN A 21 -0.19 8.04 -3.33
CA GLN A 21 1.10 8.25 -2.67
C GLN A 21 1.08 7.76 -1.21
N ARG A 22 0.00 8.03 -0.47
CA ARG A 22 -0.18 7.48 0.88
C ARG A 22 -0.23 5.96 0.87
N PHE A 23 -0.95 5.36 -0.08
CA PHE A 23 -1.00 3.92 -0.27
C PHE A 23 0.38 3.32 -0.61
N ALA A 24 1.08 3.88 -1.59
CA ALA A 24 2.38 3.35 -2.01
C ALA A 24 3.44 3.48 -0.92
N ARG A 25 3.45 4.59 -0.18
CA ARG A 25 4.33 4.76 0.99
C ARG A 25 4.01 3.77 2.10
N SER A 26 2.73 3.50 2.33
CA SER A 26 2.30 2.56 3.37
C SER A 26 2.64 1.10 2.97
N LEU A 27 2.58 0.79 1.68
CA LEU A 27 2.96 -0.51 1.11
C LEU A 27 4.47 -0.77 1.13
N THR A 28 5.27 0.24 0.77
CA THR A 28 6.73 0.09 0.59
C THR A 28 7.54 0.43 1.83
N GLY A 29 7.00 1.24 2.75
CA GLY A 29 7.74 1.84 3.86
C GLY A 29 8.68 3.00 3.45
N SER A 30 8.78 3.32 2.15
CA SER A 30 9.66 4.37 1.61
C SER A 30 8.87 5.38 0.78
N ALA A 31 9.13 6.67 0.98
CA ALA A 31 8.51 7.71 0.18
C ALA A 31 9.01 7.68 -1.27
N ASP A 32 10.31 7.47 -1.46
CA ASP A 32 10.94 7.51 -2.79
C ASP A 32 10.45 6.35 -3.66
N VAL A 33 10.54 5.12 -3.14
CA VAL A 33 10.04 3.93 -3.82
C VAL A 33 8.53 4.02 -4.04
N GLY A 34 7.79 4.51 -3.04
CA GLY A 34 6.35 4.72 -3.17
C GLY A 34 5.99 5.68 -4.29
N ASN A 35 6.70 6.80 -4.41
CA ASN A 35 6.46 7.80 -5.46
C ASN A 35 6.81 7.28 -6.85
N GLU A 36 7.88 6.49 -6.98
CA GLU A 36 8.26 5.85 -8.25
C GLU A 36 7.18 4.87 -8.74
N LEU A 37 6.65 4.03 -7.85
CA LEU A 37 5.55 3.11 -8.18
C LEU A 37 4.29 3.87 -8.61
N VAL A 38 3.97 4.98 -7.93
CA VAL A 38 2.84 5.84 -8.31
C VAL A 38 3.07 6.42 -9.70
N GLN A 39 4.25 6.97 -9.97
CA GLN A 39 4.59 7.52 -11.29
C GLN A 39 4.42 6.46 -12.39
N ALA A 40 4.99 5.27 -12.22
CA ALA A 40 4.86 4.17 -13.17
C ALA A 40 3.39 3.75 -13.39
N ALA A 41 2.56 3.79 -12.35
CA ALA A 41 1.13 3.54 -12.47
C ALA A 41 0.41 4.62 -13.31
N TYR A 42 0.72 5.90 -13.08
CA TYR A 42 0.19 7.00 -13.89
C TYR A 42 0.67 6.92 -15.35
N GLU A 43 1.92 6.56 -15.60
CA GLU A 43 2.42 6.34 -16.96
C GLU A 43 1.64 5.23 -17.68
N ARG A 44 1.36 4.12 -16.99
CA ARG A 44 0.58 3.01 -17.54
C ARG A 44 -0.88 3.39 -17.78
N ALA A 45 -1.46 4.22 -16.91
CA ALA A 45 -2.78 4.81 -17.09
C ALA A 45 -2.80 5.73 -18.32
N LEU A 46 -1.83 6.64 -18.44
CA LEU A 46 -1.71 7.61 -19.53
C LEU A 46 -1.40 6.97 -20.87
N ARG A 47 -0.81 5.77 -20.92
CA ARG A 47 -0.65 5.00 -22.17
C ARG A 47 -1.96 4.36 -22.65
N ARG A 48 -2.96 4.22 -21.78
CA ARG A 48 -4.27 3.60 -22.05
C ARG A 48 -5.35 4.63 -22.49
N GLN A 49 -4.97 5.66 -23.24
CA GLN A 49 -5.79 6.88 -23.49
C GLN A 49 -7.22 6.65 -24.01
N GLY A 50 -7.53 5.51 -24.63
CA GLY A 50 -8.89 5.19 -25.09
C GLY A 50 -9.83 4.56 -24.05
N SER A 51 -9.34 4.16 -22.86
CA SER A 51 -10.07 3.26 -21.95
C SER A 51 -10.21 3.77 -20.51
N LEU A 52 -9.64 4.93 -20.16
CA LEU A 52 -9.68 5.44 -18.77
C LEU A 52 -11.11 5.78 -18.32
N ALA A 53 -11.94 6.31 -19.22
CA ALA A 53 -13.35 6.59 -18.96
C ALA A 53 -14.22 5.31 -18.82
N ALA A 54 -13.72 4.15 -19.23
CA ALA A 54 -14.40 2.86 -19.10
C ALA A 54 -14.03 2.10 -17.83
N ILE A 55 -13.10 2.63 -17.01
CA ILE A 55 -12.75 2.03 -15.73
C ILE A 55 -13.78 2.52 -14.70
N GLU A 56 -14.70 1.65 -14.31
CA GLU A 56 -15.76 1.97 -13.33
C GLU A 56 -15.18 2.38 -11.97
N GLN A 57 -14.01 1.84 -11.60
CA GLN A 57 -13.34 2.10 -10.32
C GLN A 57 -11.86 2.41 -10.49
N PRO A 58 -11.50 3.62 -10.96
CA PRO A 58 -10.12 3.98 -11.27
C PRO A 58 -9.20 3.94 -10.04
N GLY A 59 -9.73 4.22 -8.84
CA GLY A 59 -8.98 4.14 -7.59
C GLY A 59 -8.50 2.73 -7.25
N SER A 60 -9.39 1.72 -7.33
CA SER A 60 -8.99 0.32 -7.09
C SER A 60 -8.01 -0.13 -8.17
N TRP A 61 -8.30 0.14 -9.44
CA TRP A 61 -7.41 -0.25 -10.53
C TRP A 61 -5.99 0.35 -10.38
N MET A 62 -5.87 1.63 -10.04
CA MET A 62 -4.57 2.28 -9.81
C MET A 62 -3.82 1.64 -8.63
N ARG A 63 -4.53 1.31 -7.53
CA ARG A 63 -3.94 0.58 -6.39
C ARG A 63 -3.45 -0.81 -6.82
N SER A 64 -4.15 -1.48 -7.73
CA SER A 64 -3.75 -2.82 -8.21
C SER A 64 -2.50 -2.74 -9.05
N VAL A 65 -2.39 -1.72 -9.90
CA VAL A 65 -1.19 -1.47 -10.70
C VAL A 65 0.00 -1.21 -9.79
N ILE A 66 -0.12 -0.31 -8.80
CA ILE A 66 0.96 0.00 -7.84
C ILE A 66 1.41 -1.26 -7.09
N LYS A 67 0.46 -2.07 -6.61
CA LYS A 67 0.74 -3.31 -5.90
C LYS A 67 1.45 -4.34 -6.78
N ASN A 68 1.01 -4.51 -8.02
CA ASN A 68 1.65 -5.45 -8.95
C ASN A 68 3.08 -5.03 -9.27
N LEU A 69 3.31 -3.74 -9.54
CA LEU A 69 4.64 -3.18 -9.74
C LEU A 69 5.55 -3.44 -8.53
N TRP A 70 5.02 -3.28 -7.31
CA TRP A 70 5.76 -3.58 -6.09
C TRP A 70 6.12 -5.07 -5.94
N ILE A 71 5.16 -5.95 -6.22
CA ILE A 71 5.38 -7.40 -6.17
C ILE A 71 6.44 -7.82 -7.19
N ASP A 72 6.37 -7.27 -8.40
CA ASP A 72 7.33 -7.55 -9.48
C ASP A 72 8.73 -7.05 -9.12
N GLU A 73 8.84 -5.84 -8.56
CA GLU A 73 10.10 -5.26 -8.07
C GLU A 73 10.70 -6.14 -6.96
N LYS A 74 9.88 -6.62 -6.03
CA LYS A 74 10.32 -7.51 -4.95
C LYS A 74 10.71 -8.90 -5.46
N ARG A 75 10.02 -9.46 -6.45
CA ARG A 75 10.42 -10.72 -7.08
C ARG A 75 11.74 -10.56 -7.82
N SER A 76 11.87 -9.52 -8.63
CA SER A 76 13.11 -9.22 -9.36
C SER A 76 14.27 -8.98 -8.41
N SER A 77 14.04 -8.23 -7.32
CA SER A 77 15.02 -8.02 -6.27
C SER A 77 15.38 -9.31 -5.55
N ARG A 78 14.41 -10.18 -5.21
CA ARG A 78 14.67 -11.48 -4.57
C ARG A 78 15.46 -12.44 -5.47
N ASP A 79 15.17 -12.46 -6.77
CA ASP A 79 15.91 -13.25 -7.75
C ASP A 79 17.34 -12.71 -7.94
N ARG A 80 17.58 -11.43 -7.64
CA ARG A 80 18.90 -10.77 -7.62
C ARG A 80 19.64 -10.86 -6.27
N LEU A 81 18.91 -10.97 -5.15
CA LEU A 81 19.44 -10.97 -3.77
C LEU A 81 19.50 -12.37 -3.14
N SER A 82 20.21 -13.31 -3.77
CA SER A 82 20.79 -14.47 -3.05
C SER A 82 22.02 -14.05 -2.20
N ALA A 83 21.93 -12.91 -1.49
CA ALA A 83 22.92 -12.42 -0.54
C ALA A 83 22.24 -11.49 0.48
N PRO A 84 22.49 -11.65 1.79
CA PRO A 84 21.76 -10.92 2.84
C PRO A 84 22.41 -9.57 3.14
N LEU A 85 21.62 -8.50 3.31
CA LEU A 85 22.06 -7.28 3.99
C LEU A 85 20.95 -6.61 4.83
N GLU A 86 21.45 -6.00 5.91
CA GLU A 86 20.83 -5.51 7.14
C GLU A 86 20.22 -4.11 7.07
N ASP A 87 19.58 -3.75 8.19
CA ASP A 87 18.76 -2.59 8.55
C ASP A 87 19.30 -1.17 8.23
N ALA A 88 18.38 -0.20 8.22
CA ALA A 88 18.70 1.22 8.27
C ALA A 88 17.75 2.01 9.21
N GLU A 89 18.36 2.71 10.19
CA GLU A 89 17.79 3.68 11.13
C GLU A 89 17.85 5.15 10.62
N HIS A 90 17.37 6.09 11.46
CA HIS A 90 17.54 7.57 11.51
C HIS A 90 16.43 8.47 10.87
N LEU A 91 15.95 9.63 11.38
CA LEU A 91 16.23 10.57 12.50
C LEU A 91 15.03 11.53 12.78
N GLY A 92 14.99 12.22 13.94
CA GLY A 92 14.57 13.64 14.05
C GLY A 92 13.36 14.04 14.93
N THR A 93 13.54 15.13 15.70
CA THR A 93 13.02 15.50 17.04
C THR A 93 11.72 16.34 17.15
N GLU A 94 11.21 16.42 18.39
CA GLU A 94 10.36 17.45 19.06
C GLU A 94 8.82 17.28 19.20
N ASP A 95 8.38 17.64 20.42
CA ASP A 95 7.09 17.62 21.15
C ASP A 95 6.78 16.38 22.03
N THR A 96 6.78 16.57 23.37
CA THR A 96 7.83 15.93 24.21
C THR A 96 7.41 14.75 25.10
N GLU A 97 6.15 14.35 25.24
CA GLU A 97 5.84 13.04 25.88
C GLU A 97 4.72 12.30 25.18
N ARG A 98 3.56 12.91 25.00
CA ARG A 98 2.44 12.24 24.28
C ARG A 98 2.72 12.07 22.80
N ALA A 99 3.30 13.08 22.14
CA ALA A 99 3.71 12.96 20.75
C ALA A 99 4.97 12.09 20.59
N VAL A 100 5.84 11.97 21.59
CA VAL A 100 6.94 10.98 21.61
C VAL A 100 6.38 9.57 21.75
N ILE A 101 5.46 9.32 22.69
CA ILE A 101 4.83 8.00 22.91
C ILE A 101 3.96 7.60 21.71
N ALA A 102 3.19 8.52 21.14
CA ALA A 102 2.38 8.24 19.96
C ALA A 102 3.24 7.98 18.72
N ARG A 103 4.34 8.73 18.55
CA ARG A 103 5.30 8.55 17.45
C ARG A 103 6.13 7.28 17.61
N SER A 104 6.51 6.92 18.84
CA SER A 104 7.19 5.65 19.15
C SER A 104 6.25 4.47 18.99
N THR A 105 4.98 4.59 19.41
CA THR A 105 3.96 3.58 19.20
C THR A 105 3.66 3.42 17.71
N LEU A 106 3.55 4.51 16.95
CA LEU A 106 3.32 4.47 15.50
C LEU A 106 4.53 3.89 14.75
N ALA A 107 5.75 4.24 15.15
CA ALA A 107 6.97 3.64 14.61
C ALA A 107 7.02 2.13 14.90
N ARG A 108 6.67 1.73 16.13
CA ARG A 108 6.58 0.32 16.53
C ARG A 108 5.52 -0.42 15.72
N VAL A 109 4.31 0.14 15.58
CA VAL A 109 3.26 -0.44 14.73
C VAL A 109 3.73 -0.60 13.29
N ARG A 110 4.38 0.42 12.71
CA ARG A 110 4.93 0.35 11.35
C ARG A 110 5.97 -0.77 11.21
N HIS A 111 6.89 -0.88 12.17
CA HIS A 111 7.89 -1.93 12.18
C HIS A 111 7.25 -3.33 12.28
N VAL A 112 6.28 -3.50 13.20
CA VAL A 112 5.55 -4.76 13.35
C VAL A 112 4.78 -5.12 12.07
N ILE A 113 4.09 -4.17 11.45
CA ILE A 113 3.37 -4.35 10.18
C ILE A 113 4.35 -4.76 9.07
N ALA A 114 5.49 -4.06 8.96
CA ALA A 114 6.52 -4.38 7.96
C ALA A 114 7.06 -5.81 8.12
N ALA A 115 7.12 -6.32 9.35
CA ALA A 115 7.60 -7.66 9.64
C ALA A 115 6.52 -8.77 9.56
N LEU A 116 5.29 -8.44 9.18
CA LEU A 116 4.25 -9.44 8.88
C LEU A 116 4.53 -10.18 7.57
N PRO A 117 4.07 -11.43 7.41
CA PRO A 117 3.97 -12.07 6.10
C PRO A 117 3.23 -11.17 5.11
N GLU A 118 3.74 -11.07 3.88
CA GLU A 118 3.27 -10.14 2.84
C GLU A 118 1.75 -10.19 2.64
N GLU A 119 1.20 -11.39 2.63
CA GLU A 119 -0.22 -11.65 2.46
C GLU A 119 -1.09 -11.05 3.57
N GLN A 120 -0.60 -11.08 4.81
CA GLN A 120 -1.28 -10.52 5.97
C GLN A 120 -1.11 -9.01 6.02
N ARG A 121 0.11 -8.53 5.71
CA ARG A 121 0.43 -7.11 5.61
C ARG A 121 -0.48 -6.44 4.59
N SER A 122 -0.53 -6.96 3.37
CA SER A 122 -1.36 -6.43 2.28
C SER A 122 -2.84 -6.36 2.68
N ALA A 123 -3.37 -7.41 3.32
CA ALA A 123 -4.75 -7.40 3.80
C ALA A 123 -5.00 -6.30 4.85
N ILE A 124 -4.11 -6.17 5.84
CA ILE A 124 -4.21 -5.13 6.88
C ILE A 124 -4.11 -3.73 6.28
N MET A 125 -3.16 -3.49 5.37
CA MET A 125 -2.97 -2.17 4.78
C MET A 125 -4.23 -1.74 4.00
N LEU A 126 -4.74 -2.61 3.12
CA LEU A 126 -5.91 -2.30 2.31
C LEU A 126 -7.16 -1.98 3.15
N VAL A 127 -7.40 -2.75 4.21
CA VAL A 127 -8.61 -2.59 5.02
C VAL A 127 -8.46 -1.54 6.11
N CYS A 128 -7.40 -1.63 6.93
CA CYS A 128 -7.27 -0.81 8.14
C CYS A 128 -6.60 0.54 7.89
N VAL A 129 -5.78 0.68 6.84
CA VAL A 129 -5.08 1.94 6.53
C VAL A 129 -5.72 2.64 5.35
N ASN A 130 -6.09 1.90 4.31
CA ASN A 130 -6.68 2.47 3.10
C ASN A 130 -8.21 2.49 3.12
N GLY A 131 -8.85 1.85 4.10
CA GLY A 131 -10.30 1.92 4.30
C GLY A 131 -11.12 1.19 3.26
N LEU A 132 -10.52 0.28 2.47
CA LEU A 132 -11.29 -0.53 1.52
C LEU A 132 -12.26 -1.45 2.27
N SER A 133 -13.43 -1.66 1.69
CA SER A 133 -14.32 -2.73 2.12
C SER A 133 -13.65 -4.10 1.91
N TYR A 134 -14.18 -5.12 2.59
CA TYR A 134 -13.64 -6.47 2.45
C TYR A 134 -13.82 -7.02 1.02
N GLY A 135 -14.90 -6.62 0.33
CA GLY A 135 -15.12 -7.00 -1.07
C GLY A 135 -14.08 -6.38 -2.00
N GLU A 136 -13.85 -5.07 -1.88
CA GLU A 136 -12.84 -4.36 -2.67
C GLU A 136 -11.44 -4.91 -2.40
N ALA A 137 -11.07 -5.09 -1.13
CA ALA A 137 -9.76 -5.64 -0.77
C ALA A 137 -9.57 -7.10 -1.23
N ALA A 138 -10.63 -7.91 -1.26
CA ALA A 138 -10.55 -9.28 -1.77
C ALA A 138 -10.34 -9.30 -3.30
N ALA A 139 -11.06 -8.45 -4.02
CA ALA A 139 -10.89 -8.27 -5.47
C ALA A 139 -9.49 -7.73 -5.81
N GLU A 140 -9.02 -6.73 -5.05
CA GLU A 140 -7.69 -6.12 -5.17
C GLU A 140 -6.54 -7.11 -4.92
N LEU A 141 -6.79 -8.12 -4.08
CA LEU A 141 -5.83 -9.18 -3.79
C LEU A 141 -5.97 -10.40 -4.70
N ASP A 142 -6.99 -10.43 -5.57
CA ASP A 142 -7.39 -11.59 -6.37
C ASP A 142 -7.56 -12.87 -5.52
N ILE A 143 -8.31 -12.74 -4.43
CA ILE A 143 -8.58 -13.84 -3.49
C ILE A 143 -10.06 -13.92 -3.08
N PRO A 144 -10.54 -15.08 -2.62
CA PRO A 144 -11.85 -15.18 -1.98
C PRO A 144 -11.93 -14.30 -0.73
N ILE A 145 -13.11 -13.72 -0.46
CA ILE A 145 -13.36 -12.90 0.74
C ILE A 145 -13.06 -13.64 2.04
N GLY A 146 -13.33 -14.96 2.10
CA GLY A 146 -12.97 -15.81 3.24
C GLY A 146 -11.45 -15.89 3.46
N THR A 147 -10.67 -15.94 2.37
CA THR A 147 -9.20 -15.91 2.43
C THR A 147 -8.72 -14.57 2.96
N LEU A 148 -9.28 -13.45 2.48
CA LEU A 148 -8.99 -12.11 3.03
C LEU A 148 -9.26 -12.05 4.53
N MET A 149 -10.43 -12.50 4.98
CA MET A 149 -10.79 -12.53 6.40
C MET A 149 -9.80 -13.36 7.22
N SER A 150 -9.37 -14.52 6.71
CA SER A 150 -8.36 -15.36 7.39
C SER A 150 -6.99 -14.68 7.49
N ARG A 151 -6.60 -13.88 6.48
CA ARG A 151 -5.34 -13.11 6.45
C ARG A 151 -5.41 -11.93 7.43
N LEU A 152 -6.54 -11.22 7.46
CA LEU A 152 -6.81 -10.14 8.43
C LEU A 152 -6.76 -10.64 9.87
N CYS A 153 -7.42 -11.78 10.15
CA CYS A 153 -7.45 -12.37 11.48
C CYS A 153 -6.02 -12.70 11.96
N ARG A 154 -5.26 -13.44 11.14
CA ARG A 154 -3.87 -13.80 11.46
C ARG A 154 -2.96 -12.59 11.63
N GLY A 155 -3.06 -11.61 10.74
CA GLY A 155 -2.29 -10.38 10.82
C GLY A 155 -2.60 -9.57 12.08
N ARG A 156 -3.89 -9.43 12.45
CA ARG A 156 -4.30 -8.72 13.69
C ARG A 156 -3.78 -9.43 14.94
N LEU A 157 -3.81 -10.77 14.96
CA LEU A 157 -3.27 -11.55 16.07
C LEU A 157 -1.75 -11.38 16.19
N GLU A 158 -1.03 -11.39 15.07
CA GLU A 158 0.42 -11.15 15.02
C GLU A 158 0.77 -9.74 15.50
N LEU A 159 0.01 -8.73 15.07
CA LEU A 159 0.14 -7.36 15.55
C LEU A 159 -0.09 -7.26 17.04
N ALA A 160 -1.20 -7.83 17.55
CA ALA A 160 -1.51 -7.81 18.97
C ALA A 160 -0.39 -8.47 19.78
N ARG A 161 0.11 -9.64 19.37
CA ARG A 161 1.18 -10.34 20.09
C ARG A 161 2.48 -9.54 20.13
N ARG A 162 2.90 -8.98 19.00
CA ARG A 162 4.17 -8.23 18.89
C ARG A 162 4.09 -6.84 19.55
N MET A 163 2.90 -6.26 19.62
CA MET A 163 2.66 -5.00 20.33
C MET A 163 2.57 -5.19 21.84
N SER A 164 2.16 -6.38 22.30
CA SER A 164 2.07 -6.76 23.71
C SER A 164 3.36 -7.41 24.25
N GLY A 165 4.54 -6.94 23.83
CA GLY A 165 5.84 -7.48 24.29
C GLY A 165 5.91 -7.69 25.81
N PRO A 166 6.68 -8.68 26.30
CA PRO A 166 6.60 -9.14 27.69
C PRO A 166 6.85 -7.98 28.65
N SER A 167 6.07 -7.93 29.74
CA SER A 167 6.38 -7.07 30.89
C SER A 167 7.79 -7.29 31.39
#